data_AF-A0A9C9EP87-F1
#
_entry.id   AF-A0A9C9EP87-F1
#
_cell.length_a   1.000
_cell.length_b   1.000
_cell.length_c   1.000
_cell.angle_alpha   90.00
_cell.angle_beta   90.00
_cell.angle_gamma   90.00
#
_symmetry.space_group_name_H-M   'P 1'
#
loop_
_entity.id
_entity.type
_entity.pdbx_description
1 polymer ?
#
loop_
_entity_poly.entity_id
_entity_poly.type
_entity_poly.pdbx_seq_one_letter_code
_entity_poly.pdbx_strand_id
1 'polypeptide(L)'
;MIKQLLVLLVVFFVYSAVTVNEHLCILYAYPDGWSDDILINADTLAVEEYPDIGIDSKNNVWITWDDNSLISGEIYYSKRDSLGNCLIPETNLSG
;
A
#
# COMPACT_ATOMS: atom_id res chain seq x y z
N MET A 1 29.51 1.31 -31.73
CA MET A 1 29.40 2.29 -30.64
C MET A 1 28.18 3.21 -30.79
N ILE A 2 28.04 4.01 -31.86
CA ILE A 2 26.91 4.97 -32.01
C ILE A 2 25.52 4.31 -32.08
N LYS A 3 25.35 3.19 -32.80
CA LYS A 3 24.06 2.48 -32.86
C LYS A 3 23.58 1.95 -31.50
N GLN A 4 24.49 1.45 -30.66
CA GLN A 4 24.15 0.98 -29.31
C GLN A 4 23.76 2.14 -28.39
N LEU A 5 24.44 3.29 -28.51
CA LEU A 5 24.10 4.49 -27.76
C LEU A 5 22.70 5.02 -28.12
N LEU A 6 22.34 5.01 -29.41
CA LEU A 6 21.01 5.39 -29.87
C LEU A 6 19.92 4.47 -29.33
N VAL A 7 20.15 3.16 -29.30
CA VAL A 7 19.19 2.19 -28.74
C VAL A 7 18.98 2.43 -27.24
N LEU A 8 20.06 2.64 -26.48
CA LEU A 8 19.96 2.93 -25.05
C LEU A 8 19.18 4.23 -24.78
N LEU A 9 19.42 5.27 -25.60
CA LEU A 9 18.72 6.54 -25.48
C LEU A 9 17.21 6.38 -25.72
N VAL A 10 16.83 5.63 -26.76
CA VAL A 10 15.42 5.34 -27.06
C VAL A 10 14.77 4.56 -25.92
N VAL A 11 15.44 3.51 -25.41
CA VAL A 11 14.94 2.72 -24.27
C VAL A 11 14.73 3.61 -23.04
N PHE A 12 15.67 4.50 -22.75
CA PHE A 12 15.55 5.44 -21.63
C PHE A 12 14.34 6.38 -21.78
N PHE A 13 14.13 6.96 -22.97
CA PHE A 13 12.98 7.84 -23.21
C PHE A 13 11.64 7.09 -23.17
N VAL A 14 11.59 5.87 -23.71
CA VAL A 14 10.39 5.03 -23.63
C VAL A 14 10.08 4.67 -22.18
N TYR A 15 11.08 4.23 -21.41
CA TYR A 15 10.92 3.92 -19.99
C TYR A 15 10.42 5.13 -19.20
N SER A 16 11.03 6.30 -19.41
CA SER A 16 10.64 7.55 -18.76
C SER A 16 9.22 7.98 -19.13
N ALA A 17 8.83 7.85 -20.40
CA ALA A 17 7.49 8.17 -20.85
C ALA A 17 6.43 7.22 -20.25
N VAL A 18 6.73 5.92 -20.13
CA VAL A 18 5.84 4.95 -19.47
C VAL A 18 5.67 5.29 -17.99
N THR A 19 6.75 5.56 -17.26
CA THR A 19 6.67 5.94 -15.85
C THR A 19 5.87 7.23 -15.63
N VAL A 20 6.08 8.26 -16.46
CA VAL A 20 5.30 9.52 -16.35
C VAL A 20 3.81 9.27 -16.58
N ASN A 21 3.42 8.39 -17.51
CA ASN A 21 2.01 8.06 -17.72
C ASN A 21 1.39 7.32 -16.53
N GLU A 22 2.12 6.38 -15.92
CA GLU A 22 1.67 5.69 -14.70
C GLU A 22 1.46 6.68 -13.54
N HIS A 23 2.40 7.61 -13.33
CA HIS A 23 2.27 8.65 -12.30
C HIS A 23 1.13 9.65 -12.59
N LEU A 24 0.89 9.99 -13.85
CA LEU A 24 -0.22 10.89 -14.23
C LEU A 24 -1.59 10.26 -13.99
N CYS A 25 -1.76 8.97 -14.28
CA CYS A 25 -3.01 8.26 -14.01
C CYS A 25 -3.37 8.28 -12.52
N ILE A 26 -2.37 8.18 -11.64
CA ILE A 26 -2.54 8.22 -10.17
C ILE A 26 -2.94 9.64 -9.71
N LEU A 27 -2.33 10.69 -10.27
CA LEU A 27 -2.61 12.09 -9.89
C LEU A 27 -4.06 12.52 -10.18
N TYR A 28 -4.73 11.90 -11.16
CA TYR A 28 -6.13 12.17 -11.46
C TYR A 28 -7.10 11.17 -10.80
N ALA A 29 -6.61 10.07 -10.23
CA ALA A 29 -7.45 9.07 -9.57
C ALA A 29 -7.87 9.53 -8.15
N TYR A 30 -7.00 10.27 -7.47
CA TYR A 30 -7.21 10.71 -6.09
C TYR A 30 -6.98 12.24 -5.93
N PRO A 31 -7.54 12.87 -4.89
CA PRO A 31 -7.28 14.28 -4.60
C PRO A 31 -5.80 14.56 -4.34
N ASP A 32 -5.38 15.81 -4.53
CA ASP A 32 -4.00 16.24 -4.24
C ASP A 32 -3.57 15.84 -2.82
N GLY A 33 -2.43 15.15 -2.72
CA GLY A 33 -1.85 14.69 -1.45
C GLY A 33 -2.28 13.29 -1.01
N TRP A 34 -3.15 12.60 -1.75
CA TRP A 34 -3.46 11.19 -1.52
C TRP A 34 -2.44 10.27 -2.22
N SER A 35 -2.14 9.13 -1.60
CA SER A 35 -1.41 8.03 -2.25
C SER A 35 -2.38 7.09 -2.96
N ASP A 36 -1.82 6.10 -3.66
CA ASP A 36 -2.56 4.90 -4.04
C ASP A 36 -3.09 4.17 -2.79
N ASP A 37 -4.13 3.36 -3.01
CA ASP A 37 -4.64 2.41 -2.02
C ASP A 37 -3.57 1.40 -1.63
N ILE A 38 -3.43 1.16 -0.33
CA ILE A 38 -2.48 0.19 0.21
C ILE A 38 -3.27 -0.99 0.78
N LEU A 39 -3.04 -2.19 0.22
CA LEU A 39 -3.61 -3.41 0.76
C LEU A 39 -3.00 -3.71 2.13
N ILE A 40 -3.84 -3.84 3.15
CA ILE A 40 -3.41 -4.11 4.53
C ILE A 40 -3.41 -5.60 4.85
N ASN A 41 -4.48 -6.29 4.45
CA ASN A 41 -4.69 -7.73 4.60
C ASN A 41 -5.22 -8.30 3.27
N ALA A 42 -4.71 -9.47 2.88
CA ALA A 42 -5.11 -10.17 1.66
C ALA A 42 -5.90 -11.46 1.93
N ASP A 43 -6.26 -11.73 3.20
CA ASP A 43 -7.12 -12.84 3.54
C ASP A 43 -8.51 -12.64 2.89
N THR A 44 -9.02 -13.74 2.37
CA THR A 44 -10.31 -13.84 1.67
C THR A 44 -11.17 -14.98 2.23
N LEU A 45 -10.65 -15.70 3.24
CA LEU A 45 -11.32 -16.81 3.90
C LEU A 45 -12.17 -16.35 5.09
N ALA A 46 -11.85 -15.19 5.67
CA ALA A 46 -12.59 -14.53 6.73
C ALA A 46 -13.34 -13.29 6.23
N VAL A 47 -14.24 -12.78 7.07
CA VAL A 47 -14.85 -11.46 6.88
C VAL A 47 -14.07 -10.45 7.71
N GLU A 48 -13.40 -9.54 7.03
CA GLU A 48 -12.67 -8.43 7.67
C GLU A 48 -13.62 -7.27 7.92
N GLU A 49 -13.88 -6.95 9.18
CA GLU A 49 -14.88 -5.95 9.58
C GLU A 49 -14.40 -4.99 10.68
N TYR A 50 -15.18 -3.95 10.91
CA TYR A 50 -14.96 -2.91 11.93
C TYR A 50 -13.53 -2.34 11.98
N PRO A 51 -12.96 -1.85 10.85
CA PRO A 51 -11.64 -1.26 10.88
C PRO A 51 -11.61 0.02 11.72
N ASP A 52 -10.53 0.22 12.45
CA ASP A 52 -10.19 1.47 13.13
C ASP A 52 -8.73 1.87 12.85
N ILE A 53 -8.47 3.17 12.93
CA ILE A 53 -7.18 3.76 12.58
C ILE A 53 -6.76 4.86 13.56
N GLY A 54 -5.51 4.81 13.99
CA GLY A 54 -4.90 5.80 14.88
C GLY A 54 -3.47 6.17 14.46
N ILE A 55 -3.03 7.38 14.80
CA ILE A 55 -1.67 7.84 14.50
C ILE A 55 -0.92 8.09 15.81
N ASP A 56 0.27 7.52 15.94
CA ASP A 56 1.12 7.74 17.12
C ASP A 56 2.00 9.00 17.01
N SER A 57 2.70 9.37 18.09
CA SER A 57 3.53 10.58 18.14
C SER A 57 4.76 10.57 17.21
N LYS A 58 5.01 9.47 16.52
CA LYS A 58 6.07 9.32 15.52
C LYS A 58 5.50 9.26 14.09
N ASN A 59 4.24 9.63 13.90
CA ASN A 59 3.50 9.54 12.63
C ASN A 59 3.40 8.12 12.08
N ASN A 60 3.44 7.10 12.95
CA ASN A 60 3.09 5.75 12.49
C ASN A 60 1.58 5.56 12.56
N VAL A 61 1.06 4.89 11.56
CA VAL A 61 -0.35 4.56 11.43
C VAL A 61 -0.57 3.17 12.02
N TRP A 62 -1.47 3.08 13.00
CA TRP A 62 -1.96 1.84 13.58
C TRP A 62 -3.32 1.55 12.98
N ILE A 63 -3.50 0.32 12.51
CA ILE A 63 -4.73 -0.15 11.88
C ILE A 63 -5.14 -1.39 12.63
N THR A 64 -6.39 -1.44 13.09
CA THR A 64 -6.99 -2.61 13.74
C THR A 64 -8.25 -3.01 13.03
N TRP A 65 -8.57 -4.31 13.03
CA TRP A 65 -9.80 -4.83 12.45
C TRP A 65 -10.20 -6.14 13.13
N ASP A 66 -11.47 -6.49 12.97
CA ASP A 66 -12.01 -7.77 13.39
C ASP A 66 -11.88 -8.75 12.20
N ASP A 67 -11.16 -9.84 12.41
CA ASP A 67 -11.17 -11.01 11.54
C ASP A 67 -12.29 -11.92 12.05
N ASN A 68 -13.45 -11.85 11.40
CA ASN A 68 -14.60 -12.68 11.73
C ASN A 68 -14.51 -14.01 10.97
N SER A 69 -13.57 -14.86 11.40
CA SER A 69 -13.55 -16.26 11.01
C SER A 69 -14.84 -16.94 11.49
N LEU A 70 -15.35 -17.93 10.73
CA LEU A 70 -16.60 -18.66 11.00
C LEU A 70 -16.69 -19.32 12.39
N ILE A 71 -15.59 -19.36 13.15
CA ILE A 71 -15.42 -20.11 14.40
C ILE A 71 -15.07 -19.21 15.60
N SER A 72 -14.46 -18.04 15.40
CA SER A 72 -14.35 -16.98 16.43
C SER A 72 -13.86 -15.68 15.79
N GLY A 73 -14.45 -14.55 16.19
CA GLY A 73 -13.92 -13.23 15.87
C GLY A 73 -12.59 -13.00 16.60
N GLU A 74 -11.53 -12.71 15.84
CA GLU A 74 -10.20 -12.36 16.34
C GLU A 74 -9.92 -10.89 16.05
N ILE A 75 -9.11 -10.24 16.90
CA ILE A 75 -8.68 -8.87 16.64
C ILE A 75 -7.30 -8.93 16.02
N TYR A 76 -7.12 -8.27 14.88
CA TYR A 76 -5.84 -8.12 14.23
C TYR A 76 -5.40 -6.66 14.25
N TYR A 77 -4.09 -6.46 14.14
CA TYR A 77 -3.53 -5.14 13.92
C TYR A 77 -2.37 -5.16 12.94
N SER A 78 -2.08 -4.00 12.38
CA SER A 78 -0.94 -3.74 11.53
C SER A 78 -0.41 -2.34 11.78
N LYS A 79 0.89 -2.14 11.55
CA LYS A 79 1.53 -0.83 11.70
C LYS A 79 2.21 -0.41 10.42
N ARG A 80 1.99 0.84 10.02
CA ARG A 80 2.62 1.48 8.87
C ARG A 80 3.38 2.73 9.29
N ASP A 81 4.41 3.11 8.55
CA ASP A 81 4.99 4.45 8.67
C ASP A 81 4.12 5.50 7.97
N SER A 82 4.54 6.76 8.00
CA SER A 82 3.85 7.89 7.36
C SER A 82 3.75 7.81 5.84
N LEU A 83 4.51 6.91 5.21
CA LEU A 83 4.50 6.67 3.76
C LEU A 83 3.76 5.38 3.40
N GLY A 84 3.16 4.70 4.39
CA GLY A 84 2.47 3.44 4.19
C GLY A 84 3.36 2.21 4.13
N ASN A 85 4.66 2.31 4.45
CA ASN A 85 5.53 1.14 4.49
C ASN A 85 5.18 0.27 5.71
N CYS A 86 5.23 -1.06 5.51
CA CYS A 86 4.98 -2.02 6.59
C CYS A 86 6.06 -1.95 7.68
N LEU A 87 5.65 -1.62 8.91
CA LEU A 87 6.49 -1.68 10.11
C LEU A 87 6.20 -2.93 10.95
N ILE A 88 4.92 -3.29 11.06
CA ILE A 88 4.45 -4.53 11.66
C ILE A 88 3.42 -5.12 10.70
N PRO A 89 3.60 -6.36 10.21
CA PRO A 89 2.62 -7.02 9.37
C PRO A 89 1.35 -7.30 10.17
N GLU A 90 0.29 -7.72 9.48
CA GLU A 90 -0.90 -8.27 10.13
C GLU A 90 -0.53 -9.27 11.24
N THR A 91 -0.98 -8.96 12.45
CA THR A 91 -0.63 -9.70 13.67
C THR A 91 -1.90 -9.87 14.49
N ASN A 92 -2.20 -11.11 14.86
CA ASN A 92 -3.30 -11.43 15.76
C ASN A 92 -3.00 -10.85 17.16
N LEU A 93 -3.90 -10.02 17.66
CA LEU A 93 -3.84 -9.42 19.00
C LEU A 93 -4.51 -10.32 20.06
N SER A 94 -5.45 -11.15 19.65
CA SER A 94 -6.21 -12.05 20.54
C SER A 94 -5.40 -13.27 21.01
N GLY A 95 -4.30 -13.61 20.32
CA GLY A 95 -3.46 -14.80 20.54
C GLY A 95 -2.20 -14.62 21.38
#